data_AF-A0AAE0A139-F1
#
_entry.id   AF-A0AAE0A139-F1
#
_cell.length_a   1.000
_cell.length_b   1.000
_cell.length_c   1.000
_cell.angle_alpha   90.00
_cell.angle_beta   90.00
_cell.angle_gamma   90.00
#
_symmetry.space_group_name_H-M   'P 1'
#
loop_
_entity.id
_entity.type
_entity.pdbx_description
1 polymer ?
#
loop_
_entity_poly.entity_id
_entity_poly.type
_entity_poly.pdbx_seq_one_letter_code
_entity_poly.pdbx_strand_id
1 'polypeptide(L)'
;MGYFNVSAKFSGQQVEFGIVNPKQYTLDTLWVDVYMFSCSTMPDPTEKFKVEVKLPWSGEYKVLGAEFHMQDVFRMFRERNV
;
A
#
# COMPACT_ATOMS: atom_id res chain seq x y z
N MET A 1 -15.23 12.07 2.60
CA MET A 1 -14.38 10.89 2.86
C MET A 1 -13.21 10.94 1.90
N GLY A 2 -11.98 10.69 2.35
CA GLY A 2 -10.81 10.72 1.47
C GLY A 2 -10.69 9.39 0.73
N TYR A 3 -10.48 9.42 -0.57
CA TYR A 3 -10.35 8.23 -1.41
C TYR A 3 -8.92 8.16 -1.96
N PHE A 4 -8.29 6.99 -1.90
CA PHE A 4 -6.93 6.75 -2.40
C PHE A 4 -6.93 5.59 -3.39
N ASN A 5 -6.45 5.82 -4.60
CA ASN A 5 -6.16 4.75 -5.55
C ASN A 5 -4.79 4.16 -5.26
N VAL A 6 -4.73 2.84 -5.14
CA VAL A 6 -3.51 2.07 -4.99
C VAL A 6 -3.31 1.24 -6.24
N SER A 7 -2.11 1.34 -6.82
CA SER A 7 -1.60 0.42 -7.83
C SER A 7 -0.46 -0.38 -7.18
N ALA A 8 -0.70 -1.65 -6.89
CA ALA A 8 0.27 -2.53 -6.25
C ALA A 8 0.77 -3.57 -7.25
N LYS A 9 2.07 -3.90 -7.17
CA LYS A 9 2.66 -4.99 -7.95
C LYS A 9 3.14 -6.08 -7.00
N PHE A 10 2.62 -7.29 -7.15
CA PHE A 10 2.95 -8.44 -6.31
C PHE A 10 3.09 -9.70 -7.16
N SER A 11 4.15 -10.47 -6.94
CA SER A 11 4.44 -11.72 -7.68
C SER A 11 4.33 -11.59 -9.21
N GLY A 12 4.75 -10.45 -9.76
CA GLY A 12 4.67 -10.15 -11.19
C GLY A 12 3.30 -9.68 -11.69
N GLN A 13 2.26 -9.79 -10.88
CA GLN A 13 0.93 -9.26 -11.17
C GLN A 13 0.79 -7.82 -10.69
N GLN A 14 0.00 -7.03 -11.41
CA GLN A 14 -0.38 -5.67 -11.01
C GLN A 14 -1.86 -5.65 -10.69
N VAL A 15 -2.22 -5.06 -9.55
CA VAL A 15 -3.58 -4.92 -9.08
C VAL A 15 -3.86 -3.47 -8.73
N GLU A 16 -5.10 -3.04 -8.97
CA GLU A 16 -5.54 -1.68 -8.70
C GLU A 16 -6.83 -1.71 -7.88
N PHE A 17 -6.86 -0.94 -6.79
CA PHE A 17 -8.01 -0.84 -5.92
C PHE A 17 -8.06 0.49 -5.17
N GLY A 18 -9.24 0.83 -4.65
CA GLY A 18 -9.50 2.09 -3.97
C GLY A 18 -9.67 1.91 -2.46
N ILE A 19 -9.01 2.77 -1.67
CA ILE A 19 -9.14 2.85 -0.22
C ILE A 19 -10.10 4.00 0.15
N VAL A 20 -11.21 3.67 0.80
CA VAL A 20 -12.28 4.62 1.15
C VAL A 20 -12.04 5.34 2.47
N ASN A 21 -11.21 4.77 3.36
CA ASN A 21 -10.87 5.38 4.65
C ASN A 21 -9.39 5.18 5.01
N PRO A 22 -8.47 5.96 4.42
CA PRO A 22 -7.02 5.80 4.62
C PRO A 22 -6.59 5.93 6.09
N LYS A 23 -7.36 6.64 6.93
CA LYS A 23 -7.04 6.81 8.36
C LYS A 23 -7.12 5.53 9.19
N GLN A 24 -7.93 4.56 8.76
CA GLN A 24 -8.12 3.28 9.44
C GLN A 24 -7.42 2.14 8.70
N TYR A 25 -6.72 2.46 7.62
CA TYR A 25 -6.05 1.48 6.78
C TYR A 25 -4.66 1.18 7.33
N THR A 26 -4.36 -0.10 7.52
CA THR A 26 -3.12 -0.62 8.09
C THR A 26 -2.31 -1.38 7.05
N LEU A 27 -1.05 -1.70 7.37
CA LEU A 27 -0.23 -2.57 6.53
C LEU A 27 -0.89 -3.93 6.36
N ASP A 28 -1.43 -4.52 7.43
CA ASP A 28 -2.09 -5.82 7.34
C ASP A 28 -3.30 -5.80 6.39
N THR A 29 -4.13 -4.74 6.43
CA THR A 29 -5.25 -4.61 5.49
C THR A 29 -4.79 -4.43 4.05
N LEU A 30 -3.70 -3.67 3.81
CA LEU A 30 -3.09 -3.54 2.48
C LEU A 30 -2.69 -4.91 1.93
N TRP A 31 -2.16 -5.77 2.79
CA TRP A 31 -1.69 -7.08 2.36
C TRP A 31 -2.85 -7.99 2.03
N VAL A 32 -3.85 -8.06 2.90
CA VAL A 32 -5.07 -8.84 2.63
C VAL A 32 -5.68 -8.42 1.30
N ASP A 33 -5.81 -7.11 1.05
CA ASP A 33 -6.35 -6.61 -0.22
C ASP A 33 -5.47 -7.00 -1.40
N VAL A 34 -4.14 -6.81 -1.34
CA VAL A 34 -3.23 -7.20 -2.42
C VAL A 34 -3.36 -8.69 -2.74
N TYR A 35 -3.37 -9.57 -1.73
CA TYR A 35 -3.51 -11.02 -1.91
C TYR A 35 -4.85 -11.40 -2.53
N MET A 36 -5.94 -10.80 -2.04
CA MET A 36 -7.28 -11.03 -2.54
C MET A 36 -7.42 -10.58 -4.00
N PHE A 37 -6.92 -9.39 -4.34
CA PHE A 37 -6.98 -8.86 -5.70
C PHE A 37 -6.03 -9.58 -6.66
N SER A 38 -4.90 -10.10 -6.19
CA SER A 38 -3.95 -10.87 -7.02
C SER A 38 -4.29 -12.36 -7.09
N CYS A 39 -5.44 -12.80 -6.55
CA CYS A 39 -5.86 -14.20 -6.47
C CYS A 39 -4.72 -15.13 -6.01
N SER A 40 -3.85 -14.63 -5.13
CA SER A 40 -2.63 -15.33 -4.73
C SER A 40 -2.90 -16.17 -3.48
N THR A 41 -2.21 -17.31 -3.35
CA THR A 41 -2.27 -18.10 -2.13
C THR A 41 -1.80 -17.25 -0.96
N MET A 42 -2.57 -17.20 0.13
CA MET A 42 -2.14 -16.50 1.33
C MET A 42 -0.77 -17.05 1.79
N PRO A 43 0.14 -16.15 2.18
CA PRO A 43 1.48 -16.56 2.57
C PRO A 43 1.44 -17.26 3.92
N ASP A 44 2.53 -17.95 4.25
CA ASP A 44 2.69 -18.48 5.60
C ASP A 44 2.67 -17.31 6.61
N PRO A 45 2.02 -17.44 7.78
CA PRO A 45 1.97 -16.39 8.80
C PRO A 45 3.35 -15.90 9.26
N THR A 46 4.40 -16.68 9.03
CA THR A 46 5.79 -16.35 9.36
C THR A 46 6.51 -15.53 8.28
N GLU A 47 5.96 -15.45 7.07
CA GLU A 47 6.56 -14.68 5.98
C GLU A 47 6.42 -13.18 6.21
N LYS A 48 7.58 -12.50 6.28
CA LYS A 48 7.66 -11.05 6.37
C LYS A 48 7.93 -10.48 4.99
N PHE A 49 6.97 -9.75 4.44
CA PHE A 49 7.13 -9.04 3.19
C PHE A 49 7.57 -7.60 3.43
N LYS A 50 8.32 -7.09 2.46
CA LYS A 50 8.76 -5.72 2.41
C LYS A 50 7.83 -4.96 1.46
N VAL A 51 7.19 -3.91 1.96
CA VAL A 51 6.39 -3.02 1.13
C VAL A 51 7.25 -1.82 0.77
N GLU A 52 7.28 -1.47 -0.51
CA GLU A 52 7.96 -0.29 -1.02
C GLU A 52 6.94 0.57 -1.76
N VAL A 53 6.89 1.87 -1.44
CA VAL A 53 6.05 2.83 -2.14
C VAL A 53 6.92 3.73 -2.99
N LYS A 54 6.55 3.92 -4.25
CA LYS A 54 7.18 4.92 -5.12
C LYS A 54 6.54 6.28 -4.87
N LEU A 55 7.34 7.26 -4.48
CA LEU A 55 6.87 8.63 -4.31
C LEU A 55 6.76 9.30 -5.69
N PRO A 56 5.59 9.81 -6.10
CA PRO A 56 5.38 10.28 -7.47
C PRO A 56 6.20 11.53 -7.81
N TRP A 57 6.51 12.36 -6.81
CA TRP A 57 7.26 13.61 -7.00
C TRP A 57 8.77 13.45 -7.06
N SER A 58 9.37 12.46 -6.38
CA SER A 58 10.82 12.22 -6.41
C SER A 58 11.22 10.99 -7.22
N GLY A 59 10.26 10.10 -7.50
CA GLY A 59 10.53 8.79 -8.10
C GLY A 59 11.23 7.80 -7.17
N GLU A 60 11.55 8.22 -5.95
CA GLU A 60 12.22 7.40 -4.95
C GLU A 60 11.29 6.34 -4.37
N TYR A 61 11.87 5.20 -4.01
CA TYR A 61 11.18 4.13 -3.30
C TYR A 61 11.42 4.26 -1.81
N LYS A 62 10.34 4.32 -1.04
CA LYS A 62 10.38 4.34 0.44
C LYS A 62 9.85 3.02 0.98
N VAL A 63 10.63 2.40 1.86
CA VAL A 63 10.26 1.15 2.53
C VAL A 63 9.26 1.43 3.66
N LEU A 64 8.14 0.72 3.67
CA LEU A 64 7.17 0.73 4.76
C LEU A 64 7.47 -0.45 5.67
N GLY A 65 8.22 -0.19 6.76
CA GLY A 65 8.55 -1.19 7.77
C GLY A 65 7.62 -1.20 8.99
N ALA A 66 6.70 -0.23 9.08
CA ALA A 66 5.80 -0.08 10.21
C ALA A 66 4.53 0.68 9.82
N GLU A 67 3.43 0.45 10.55
CA GLU A 67 2.11 1.02 10.26
C GLU A 67 2.12 2.56 10.21
N PHE A 68 2.92 3.20 11.06
CA PHE A 68 3.03 4.66 11.09
C PHE A 68 3.61 5.24 9.78
N HIS A 69 4.41 4.46 9.03
CA HIS A 69 4.89 4.90 7.71
C HIS A 69 3.75 5.00 6.69
N MET A 70 2.68 4.21 6.83
CA MET A 70 1.58 4.24 5.87
C MET A 70 0.75 5.52 6.01
N GLN A 71 0.45 5.92 7.26
CA GLN A 71 -0.26 7.18 7.52
C GLN A 71 0.55 8.39 7.08
N ASP A 72 1.87 8.35 7.26
CA ASP A 72 2.77 9.38 6.73
C ASP A 72 2.72 9.44 5.19
N VAL A 73 2.67 8.30 4.51
CA VAL A 73 2.54 8.26 3.05
C VAL A 73 1.21 8.84 2.60
N PHE A 74 0.08 8.43 3.19
CA PHE A 74 -1.22 9.01 2.85
C PHE A 74 -1.25 10.52 3.11
N ARG A 75 -0.63 10.98 4.20
CA ARG A 75 -0.47 12.42 4.48
C ARG A 75 0.35 13.10 3.39
N MET A 76 1.52 12.57 3.03
CA MET A 76 2.39 13.15 2.00
C MET A 76 1.69 13.25 0.64
N PHE A 77 0.99 12.21 0.21
CA PHE A 77 0.22 12.23 -1.05
C PHE A 77 -0.94 13.24 -1.01
N ARG A 78 -1.60 13.40 0.14
CA ARG A 78 -2.68 14.38 0.29
C ARG A 78 -2.17 15.82 0.30
N GLU A 79 -1.06 16.07 1.00
CA GLU A 79 -0.48 17.41 1.16
C GLU A 79 0.23 17.88 -0.11
N ARG A 80 0.88 16.96 -0.85
CA ARG A 80 1.50 17.24 -2.14
C ARG A 80 0.55 16.97 -3.31
N ASN A 81 -0.74 17.26 -3.16
CA ASN A 81 -1.71 17.20 -4.26
C ASN A 81 -1.19 18.07 -5.43
N VAL A 82 -0.52 17.45 -6.41
CA VAL A 82 -0.13 18.01 -7.71
C VAL A 82 -1.31 17.84 -8.67
#